data_AF-A0A095B1S5-F1
#
_entry.id   AF-A0A095B1S5-F1
#
_cell.length_a   1.000
_cell.length_b   1.000
_cell.length_c   1.000
_cell.angle_alpha   90.00
_cell.angle_beta   90.00
_cell.angle_gamma   90.00
#
_symmetry.space_group_name_H-M   'P 1'
#
loop_
_entity.id
_entity.type
_entity.pdbx_description
1 polymer ?
#
loop_
_entity_poly.entity_id
_entity_poly.type
_entity_poly.pdbx_seq_one_letter_code
_entity_poly.pdbx_strand_id
1 'polypeptide(L)' 'MPTVGDGREGDVALIAYPAGQVHLAILGRTSFVHAHAGLRGVVETPLDDAIRGAACWRLGPRPPRCD' A
#
# COMPACT_ATOMS: atom_id res chain seq x y z
N MET A 1 3.54 12.02 -8.64
CA MET A 1 3.59 12.63 -7.29
C MET A 1 2.64 11.85 -6.40
N PRO A 2 2.99 11.61 -5.12
CA PRO A 2 2.04 11.00 -4.20
C PRO A 2 0.83 11.90 -3.98
N THR A 3 -0.33 11.29 -3.78
CA THR A 3 -1.54 11.94 -3.26
C THR A 3 -1.72 11.51 -1.80
N VAL A 4 -2.13 12.42 -0.93
CA VAL A 4 -2.43 12.12 0.48
C VAL A 4 -3.95 12.08 0.62
N GLY A 5 -4.48 10.97 1.14
CA GLY A 5 -5.92 10.71 1.17
C GLY A 5 -6.51 10.29 -0.19
N ASP A 6 -7.65 9.57 -0.14
CA ASP A 6 -8.35 9.01 -1.31
C ASP A 6 -7.52 8.05 -2.18
N GLY A 7 -6.69 7.22 -1.54
CA GLY A 7 -6.05 6.08 -2.19
C GLY A 7 -7.10 5.17 -2.86
N ARG A 8 -6.87 4.84 -4.12
CA ARG A 8 -7.77 4.03 -4.95
C ARG A 8 -7.24 2.60 -5.08
N GLU A 9 -8.12 1.69 -5.46
CA GLU A 9 -7.73 0.31 -5.77
C GLU A 9 -6.60 0.28 -6.82
N GLY A 10 -5.55 -0.48 -6.49
CA GLY A 10 -4.31 -0.60 -7.27
C GLY A 10 -3.24 0.45 -6.95
N ASP A 11 -3.51 1.43 -6.10
CA ASP A 11 -2.48 2.38 -5.65
C ASP A 11 -1.50 1.73 -4.67
N VAL A 12 -0.25 2.18 -4.71
CA VAL A 12 0.77 1.82 -3.71
C VAL A 12 0.68 2.81 -2.56
N ALA A 13 0.49 2.34 -1.33
CA ALA A 13 0.45 3.17 -0.13
C ALA A 13 1.73 3.03 0.70
N LEU A 14 2.20 4.13 1.29
CA LEU A 14 3.28 4.16 2.29
C LEU A 14 2.68 4.25 3.69
N ILE A 15 2.90 3.21 4.48
CA ILE A 15 2.36 3.05 5.82
C ILE A 15 3.49 3.30 6.82
N ALA A 16 3.27 4.23 7.75
CA ALA A 16 4.18 4.47 8.86
C ALA A 16 3.66 3.76 10.12
N TYR A 17 4.42 2.79 10.59
CA TYR A 17 4.17 2.10 11.85
C TYR A 17 4.97 2.77 13.00
N PRO A 18 4.62 2.47 14.27
CA PRO A 18 5.41 2.90 15.41
C PRO A 18 6.90 2.51 15.29
N ALA A 19 7.74 3.17 16.10
CA ALA A 19 9.19 2.95 16.12
C ALA A 19 9.89 3.24 14.77
N GLY A 20 9.31 4.08 13.91
CA GLY A 20 9.92 4.53 12.66
C GLY A 20 9.93 3.47 11.55
N GLN A 21 9.18 2.38 11.70
CA GLN A 21 9.04 1.39 10.64
C GLN A 21 8.16 1.96 9.52
N VAL A 22 8.60 1.76 8.27
CA VAL A 22 7.82 2.08 7.08
C VAL A 22 7.54 0.83 6.27
N HIS A 23 6.37 0.78 5.64
CA HIS A 23 5.92 -0.36 4.85
C HIS A 23 5.20 0.08 3.57
N LEU A 24 5.24 -0.76 2.54
CA LEU A 24 4.53 -0.54 1.28
C LEU A 24 3.46 -1.60 1.09
N ALA A 25 2.30 -1.18 0.60
CA ALA A 25 1.17 -2.07 0.32
C ALA A 25 0.45 -1.65 -0.96
N ILE A 26 -0.22 -2.59 -1.62
CA ILE A 26 -1.13 -2.33 -2.74
C ILE A 26 -2.55 -2.26 -2.19
N LEU A 27 -3.23 -1.14 -2.40
CA LEU A 27 -4.58 -0.91 -1.89
C LEU A 27 -5.62 -1.68 -2.71
N GLY A 28 -6.54 -2.34 -2.01
CA GLY A 28 -7.83 -2.78 -2.50
C GLY A 28 -8.95 -1.85 -2.03
N ARG A 29 -10.21 -2.28 -2.18
CA ARG A 29 -11.38 -1.49 -1.72
C ARG A 29 -11.57 -1.51 -0.21
N THR A 30 -11.36 -2.67 0.40
CA THR A 30 -11.60 -2.94 1.83
C THR A 30 -10.42 -3.64 2.52
N SER A 31 -9.39 -3.96 1.75
CA SER A 31 -8.17 -4.65 2.18
C SER A 31 -6.98 -4.08 1.41
N PHE A 32 -5.77 -4.50 1.78
CA PHE A 32 -4.55 -4.25 1.04
C PHE A 32 -3.68 -5.51 1.03
N VAL A 33 -2.82 -5.64 0.02
CA VAL A 33 -1.86 -6.74 -0.12
C VAL A 33 -0.45 -6.24 0.15
N HIS A 34 0.31 -6.97 0.96
CA HIS A 34 1.69 -6.60 1.31
C HIS A 34 2.55 -7.80 1.69
N ALA A 35 3.87 -7.63 1.66
CA ALA A 35 4.84 -8.64 2.09
C ALA A 35 5.08 -8.53 3.59
N HIS A 36 4.48 -9.41 4.38
CA HIS A 36 4.48 -9.32 5.84
C HIS A 36 5.75 -9.94 6.45
N ALA A 37 6.51 -9.14 7.21
CA ALA A 37 7.78 -9.59 7.81
C ALA A 37 7.61 -10.74 8.82
N GLY A 38 6.64 -10.65 9.74
CA GLY A 38 6.37 -11.69 10.75
C GLY A 38 5.84 -13.01 10.17
N LEU A 39 4.93 -12.95 9.19
CA LEU A 39 4.33 -14.11 8.54
C LEU A 39 5.20 -14.68 7.41
N ARG A 40 6.23 -13.95 6.97
CA ARG A 40 7.19 -14.35 5.93
C ARG A 40 6.53 -14.70 4.60
N GLY A 41 5.50 -13.94 4.23
CA GLY A 41 4.72 -14.17 3.02
C GLY A 41 3.94 -12.94 2.56
N VAL A 42 3.33 -13.06 1.38
CA VAL A 42 2.40 -12.04 0.87
C VAL A 42 1.01 -12.34 1.41
N VAL A 43 0.41 -11.36 2.08
CA VAL A 43 -0.88 -11.51 2.74
C VAL A 43 -1.82 -10.36 2.39
N GLU A 44 -3.11 -10.62 2.55
CA GLU A 44 -4.17 -9.63 2.47
C GLU A 44 -4.57 -9.22 3.90
N THR A 45 -4.71 -7.92 4.15
CA THR A 45 -5.05 -7.37 5.48
C THR A 45 -6.18 -6.34 5.35
N PRO A 46 -7.15 -6.31 6.27
CA PRO A 46 -8.22 -5.30 6.25
C PRO A 46 -7.70 -3.87 6.29
N LEU A 47 -8.35 -2.96 5.56
CA LEU A 47 -8.08 -1.53 5.61
C LEU A 47 -8.60 -0.91 6.92
N ASP A 48 -7.75 -0.13 7.59
CA ASP A 48 -8.14 0.75 8.69
C ASP A 48 -8.05 2.23 8.27
N ASP A 49 -8.53 3.13 9.13
CA ASP A 49 -8.57 4.57 8.84
C ASP A 49 -7.17 5.21 8.76
N ALA A 50 -6.17 4.66 9.46
CA ALA A 50 -4.81 5.16 9.40
C ALA A 50 -4.18 4.90 8.02
N ILE A 51 -4.47 3.74 7.43
CA ILE A 51 -4.02 3.37 6.08
C ILE A 51 -4.74 4.22 5.02
N ARG A 52 -6.03 4.56 5.21
CA ARG A 52 -6.79 5.40 4.25
C ARG A 52 -6.20 6.80 4.09
N GLY A 53 -5.54 7.33 5.12
CA GLY A 53 -4.86 8.63 5.10
C GLY A 53 -3.42 8.58 4.58
N ALA A 54 -2.90 7.40 4.23
CA ALA A 54 -1.52 7.25 3.80
C ALA A 54 -1.20 8.01 2.50
N ALA A 55 0.07 8.38 2.35
CA ALA A 55 0.58 8.84 1.06
C ALA A 55 0.54 7.68 0.06
N CYS A 56 -0.06 7.93 -1.11
CA CYS A 56 -0.32 6.92 -2.13
C CYS A 56 0.22 7.34 -3.50
N TRP A 57 0.68 6.38 -4.29
CA TRP A 57 1.11 6.57 -5.67
C TRP A 57 0.32 5.65 -6.60
N ARG A 58 -0.14 6.21 -7.72
CA ARG A 58 -0.64 5.42 -8.83
C ARG A 58 0.48 5.10 -9.80
N LEU A 59 0.61 3.84 -10.18
CA LEU A 59 1.51 3.44 -11.25
C LEU A 59 1.01 4.02 -12.58
N GLY A 60 1.95 4.47 -13.42
CA GLY A 60 1.62 5.05 -14.71
C GLY A 60 0.93 4.06 -15.66
N PRO A 61 0.33 4.54 -16.76
CA PRO A 61 -0.48 3.73 -17.67
C PRO A 61 0.33 2.68 -18.45
N ARG A 62 1.67 2.80 -18.47
CA ARG A 62 2.53 1.82 -19.11
C ARG A 62 2.78 0.68 -18.11
N PRO A 63 2.40 -0.57 -18.43
CA PRO A 63 2.72 -1.69 -17.56
C PRO A 63 4.25 -1.78 -17.40
N PRO A 64 4.76 -1.87 -16.16
CA PRO A 64 6.16 -2.15 -15.93
C PRO A 64 6.50 -3.49 -16.59
N ARG A 65 7.64 -3.53 -17.28
CA ARG A 65 8.15 -4.77 -17.84
C ARG A 65 8.99 -5.46 -16.77
N CYS A 66 8.82 -6.77 -16.69
CA CYS A 66 9.69 -7.65 -15.92
C CYS A 66 10.63 -8.33 -16.92
N ASP A 67 11.40 -7.53 -17.64
CA ASP A 67 12.51 -8.01 -18.47
C ASP A 67 13.82 -8.09 -17.67
#